data_AF-A0A3L6SR57-F1
#
_entry.id   AF-A0A3L6SR57-F1
#
_cell.length_a   1.000
_cell.length_b   1.000
_cell.length_c   1.000
_cell.angle_alpha   90.00
_cell.angle_beta   90.00
_cell.angle_gamma   90.00
#
_symmetry.space_group_name_H-M   'P 1'
#
loop_
_entity.id
_entity.type
_entity.pdbx_description
1 polymer ?
#
loop_
_entity_poly.entity_id
_entity_poly.type
_entity_poly.pdbx_seq_one_letter_code
_entity_poly.pdbx_strand_id
1 'polypeptide(L)'
;MAMTVEGALPPLNFNRLFELCFAWDPIRVWNPGDWVARVLFHGLAGLAFMFSTSILLQILACALYNNWWPMLAALMYVLVPMPCLFFGGGSTHFLTSREGGGWINAAKFLTGASAMGSLAIPAILRHAGLIETGAMFIEFTSFFILVCTQMQIKQQMFMPAGSISRFLQRSNNTFLSSLFHSHYQYNPNGSLWGNIVWDHSVSTDLINWIRLEPAIERIIPSDINGCWTGSATILKGGRPAIIYTGADTEKRQVQNIVFPKNVSDPYLREWIKPDNNPLIQPVGQGLNSDQFRDPTTGWIGPDGLWRIAVGAELNGYSAALLYKSDDFVNWTRVDHPLYSSNASTMWECPDFFAVLPGENSGLDLSAAIPNGAKHVLKMSLDNCDKYMVGVYDLKSDTFVPDTVLDDRRLWSRIDYGNYYASKSFFDSKRGRRIIWGWTNETDSSSDDVAKGWAGIHADVEIDFELTSVDSAGPFDPSWLLDIEKHCREAGASVHGGVGPFGLVVLASDNMEEHTSVHFRVYKSQEKYMILMCSDLRKSSLRPELYTPAYGGFFEFDLEKEKMISLRTLIDRSAVESFGGGGRLCIMARVYPVAVINGGTRMYAFNNGTSTVRVPQLKAWSMRRAQVNVRMG
;
A
#
# COMPACT_ATOMS: atom_id res chain seq x y z
N MET A 1 -37.08 -17.96 1.42
CA MET A 1 -38.33 -17.20 1.25
C MET A 1 -37.99 -15.97 0.42
N ALA A 2 -38.33 -15.98 -0.86
CA ALA A 2 -38.01 -14.90 -1.80
C ALA A 2 -39.25 -14.03 -2.00
N MET A 3 -39.12 -12.70 -1.86
CA MET A 3 -40.14 -11.74 -2.29
C MET A 3 -39.62 -11.01 -3.52
N THR A 4 -40.25 -11.29 -4.66
CA THR A 4 -40.22 -10.52 -5.90
C THR A 4 -41.23 -9.37 -5.79
N VAL A 5 -40.85 -8.17 -6.22
CA VAL A 5 -41.78 -7.05 -6.41
C VAL A 5 -41.68 -6.62 -7.88
N GLU A 6 -42.72 -6.95 -8.64
CA GLU A 6 -43.00 -6.41 -9.97
C GLU A 6 -43.60 -5.01 -9.84
N GLY A 7 -43.21 -4.10 -10.74
CA GLY A 7 -43.80 -2.77 -10.87
C GLY A 7 -43.51 -2.19 -12.24
N ALA A 8 -44.54 -2.19 -13.10
CA ALA A 8 -44.52 -1.76 -14.49
C ALA A 8 -44.39 -0.23 -14.66
N LEU A 9 -43.72 0.19 -15.74
CA LEU A 9 -43.62 1.57 -16.23
C LEU A 9 -44.81 1.89 -17.19
N PRO A 10 -45.39 3.11 -17.15
CA PRO A 10 -46.24 3.63 -18.21
C PRO A 10 -45.45 4.51 -19.22
N PRO A 11 -46.01 4.81 -20.42
CA PRO A 11 -45.23 5.12 -21.61
C PRO A 11 -44.76 6.58 -21.73
N LEU A 12 -43.62 6.77 -22.41
CA LEU A 12 -43.04 8.06 -22.79
C LEU A 12 -43.88 8.73 -23.88
N ASN A 13 -44.37 9.94 -23.59
CA ASN A 13 -45.05 10.80 -24.55
C ASN A 13 -44.07 11.87 -25.09
N PHE A 14 -43.75 11.78 -26.39
CA PHE A 14 -42.96 12.75 -27.15
C PHE A 14 -43.79 14.02 -27.39
N ASN A 15 -43.65 15.06 -26.54
CA ASN A 15 -44.02 16.46 -26.90
C ASN A 15 -43.70 17.52 -25.81
N ARG A 16 -42.52 17.47 -25.16
CA ARG A 16 -42.04 18.58 -24.32
C ARG A 16 -40.52 18.76 -24.43
N LEU A 17 -40.06 19.18 -25.60
CA LEU A 17 -38.64 19.51 -25.87
C LEU A 17 -38.42 20.93 -26.40
N PHE A 18 -39.42 21.81 -26.27
CA PHE A 18 -39.29 23.23 -26.57
C PHE A 18 -40.14 24.00 -25.57
N GLU A 19 -39.51 24.46 -24.49
CA GLU A 19 -39.89 25.59 -23.62
C GLU A 19 -39.31 25.31 -22.23
N LEU A 20 -38.15 25.93 -21.95
CA LEU A 20 -37.74 26.47 -20.65
C LEU A 20 -36.27 26.94 -20.76
N CYS A 21 -36.04 27.92 -21.64
CA CYS A 21 -34.97 28.90 -21.45
C CYS A 21 -35.60 30.10 -20.72
N PHE A 22 -34.92 30.60 -19.69
CA PHE A 22 -35.23 31.80 -18.91
C PHE A 22 -36.36 31.72 -17.87
N ALA A 23 -36.00 31.32 -16.65
CA ALA A 23 -36.50 31.96 -15.43
C ALA A 23 -35.51 31.71 -14.28
N TRP A 24 -34.76 32.74 -13.91
CA TRP A 24 -34.03 32.81 -12.64
C TRP A 24 -34.89 33.64 -11.67
N ASP A 25 -35.19 33.09 -10.50
CA ASP A 25 -35.49 33.89 -9.31
C ASP A 25 -34.98 33.14 -8.06
N PRO A 26 -34.36 33.84 -7.08
CA PRO A 26 -33.63 33.21 -5.99
C PRO A 26 -34.48 33.05 -4.72
N ILE A 27 -33.95 32.24 -3.78
CA ILE A 27 -34.35 32.09 -2.36
C ILE A 27 -35.37 30.96 -2.08
N ARG A 28 -34.86 29.76 -1.73
CA ARG A 28 -35.07 29.12 -0.41
C ARG A 28 -34.28 27.82 -0.21
N VAL A 29 -33.57 27.81 0.92
CA VAL A 29 -33.17 26.69 1.81
C VAL A 29 -32.00 25.77 1.38
N TRP A 30 -30.96 25.87 2.22
CA TRP A 30 -29.71 25.13 2.31
C TRP A 30 -29.84 23.60 2.42
N ASN A 31 -28.90 22.87 1.81
CA ASN A 31 -28.52 21.52 2.21
C ASN A 31 -27.01 21.27 1.92
N PRO A 32 -26.12 20.95 2.90
CA PRO A 32 -24.67 20.87 2.69
C PRO A 32 -24.16 19.52 2.15
N GLY A 33 -25.04 18.67 1.59
CA GLY A 33 -24.68 17.36 1.02
C GLY A 33 -24.44 17.38 -0.50
N ASP A 34 -24.75 18.49 -1.17
CA ASP A 34 -24.83 18.59 -2.64
C ASP A 34 -23.52 19.08 -3.29
N TRP A 35 -22.51 19.40 -2.49
CA TRP A 35 -21.28 20.05 -2.97
C TRP A 35 -20.28 19.07 -3.59
N VAL A 36 -20.20 17.84 -3.08
CA VAL A 36 -19.22 16.83 -3.56
C VAL A 36 -19.62 16.28 -4.94
N ALA A 37 -20.92 16.05 -5.16
CA ALA A 37 -21.43 15.67 -6.47
C ALA A 37 -21.26 16.82 -7.47
N ARG A 38 -21.51 18.07 -7.06
CA ARG A 38 -21.30 19.25 -7.92
C ARG A 38 -19.82 19.44 -8.25
N VAL A 39 -18.88 19.36 -7.32
CA VAL A 39 -17.44 19.58 -7.62
C VAL A 39 -16.85 18.51 -8.54
N LEU A 40 -17.26 17.24 -8.40
CA LEU A 40 -16.88 16.18 -9.35
C LEU A 40 -17.53 16.38 -10.74
N PHE A 41 -18.80 16.80 -10.79
CA PHE A 41 -19.48 17.11 -12.04
C PHE A 41 -18.89 18.34 -12.74
N HIS A 42 -18.44 19.36 -11.99
CA HIS A 42 -17.80 20.56 -12.56
C HIS A 42 -16.38 20.25 -13.06
N GLY A 43 -15.66 19.30 -12.47
CA GLY A 43 -14.35 18.84 -12.94
C GLY A 43 -14.43 18.11 -14.28
N LEU A 44 -15.27 17.08 -14.39
CA LEU A 44 -15.47 16.31 -15.62
C LEU A 44 -16.18 17.14 -16.71
N ALA A 45 -17.21 17.92 -16.36
CA ALA A 45 -17.86 18.82 -17.31
C ALA A 45 -16.91 19.93 -17.78
N GLY A 46 -16.04 20.45 -16.90
CA GLY A 46 -15.00 21.41 -17.26
C GLY A 46 -13.96 20.82 -18.21
N LEU A 47 -13.49 19.60 -17.97
CA LEU A 47 -12.54 18.91 -18.85
C LEU A 47 -13.17 18.57 -20.20
N ALA A 48 -14.41 18.09 -20.22
CA ALA A 48 -15.17 17.86 -21.44
C ALA A 48 -15.37 19.17 -22.22
N PHE A 49 -15.70 20.26 -21.52
CA PHE A 49 -15.85 21.58 -22.12
C PHE A 49 -14.55 22.09 -22.75
N MET A 50 -13.40 21.95 -22.07
CA MET A 50 -12.11 22.37 -22.64
C MET A 50 -11.70 21.52 -23.86
N PHE A 51 -11.93 20.20 -23.80
CA PHE A 51 -11.70 19.30 -24.93
C PHE A 51 -12.59 19.66 -26.13
N SER A 52 -13.89 19.85 -25.90
CA SER A 52 -14.84 20.28 -26.93
C SER A 52 -14.50 21.67 -27.48
N THR A 53 -14.04 22.59 -26.63
CA THR A 53 -13.61 23.94 -27.04
C THR A 53 -12.38 23.88 -27.94
N SER A 54 -11.42 23.01 -27.65
CA SER A 54 -10.24 22.80 -28.50
C SER A 54 -10.64 22.34 -29.91
N ILE A 55 -11.51 21.33 -30.03
CA ILE A 55 -11.99 20.84 -31.33
C ILE A 55 -12.83 21.91 -32.06
N LEU A 56 -13.68 22.64 -31.32
CA LEU A 56 -14.51 23.69 -31.89
C LEU A 56 -13.66 24.84 -32.47
N LEU A 57 -12.55 25.20 -31.82
CA LEU A 57 -11.63 26.22 -32.34
C LEU A 57 -11.00 25.82 -33.68
N GLN A 58 -10.73 24.54 -33.91
CA GLN A 58 -10.21 24.06 -35.20
C GLN A 58 -11.25 24.19 -36.31
N ILE A 59 -12.49 23.77 -36.02
CA ILE A 59 -13.61 23.90 -36.96
C ILE A 59 -13.89 25.38 -37.23
N LEU A 60 -13.78 26.23 -36.22
CA LEU A 60 -13.95 27.68 -36.32
C LEU A 60 -12.85 28.33 -37.17
N ALA A 61 -11.60 27.88 -37.06
CA ALA A 61 -10.51 28.34 -37.93
C ALA A 61 -10.81 28.04 -39.40
N CYS A 62 -11.41 26.89 -39.70
CA CYS A 62 -11.82 26.58 -41.06
C CYS A 62 -13.01 27.41 -41.54
N ALA A 63 -14.01 27.61 -40.68
CA ALA A 63 -15.23 28.32 -41.02
C ALA A 63 -15.01 29.83 -41.21
N LEU A 64 -14.26 30.48 -40.31
CA LEU A 64 -14.01 31.94 -40.34
C LEU A 64 -13.19 32.37 -41.55
N TYR A 65 -12.24 31.53 -41.96
CA TYR A 65 -11.33 31.83 -43.06
C TYR A 65 -11.69 31.12 -44.37
N ASN A 66 -12.86 30.45 -44.41
CA ASN A 66 -13.36 29.66 -45.55
C ASN A 66 -12.28 28.76 -46.18
N ASN A 67 -11.55 28.04 -45.32
CA ASN A 67 -10.33 27.35 -45.71
C ASN A 67 -10.17 26.03 -44.94
N TRP A 68 -10.01 24.93 -45.66
CA TRP A 68 -9.95 23.58 -45.07
C TRP A 68 -8.54 23.13 -44.67
N TRP A 69 -7.49 23.86 -45.06
CA TRP A 69 -6.10 23.52 -44.73
C TRP A 69 -5.79 23.39 -43.22
N PRO A 70 -6.40 24.17 -42.30
CA PRO A 70 -6.21 23.98 -40.87
C PRO A 70 -6.60 22.58 -40.34
N MET A 71 -7.54 21.87 -40.98
CA MET A 71 -7.90 20.49 -40.60
C MET A 71 -6.75 19.48 -40.70
N LEU A 72 -5.69 19.80 -41.45
CA LEU A 72 -4.51 18.95 -41.51
C LEU A 72 -3.81 18.85 -40.15
N ALA A 73 -3.90 19.88 -39.31
CA ALA A 73 -3.39 19.86 -37.93
C ALA A 73 -4.27 19.00 -37.01
N ALA A 74 -5.59 18.96 -37.24
CA ALA A 74 -6.52 18.11 -36.49
C ALA A 74 -6.23 16.61 -36.68
N LEU A 75 -5.75 16.20 -37.86
CA LEU A 75 -5.27 14.84 -38.09
C LEU A 75 -4.14 14.46 -37.12
N MET A 76 -3.22 15.38 -36.87
CA MET A 76 -2.13 15.14 -35.91
C MET A 76 -2.66 14.99 -34.49
N TYR A 77 -3.77 15.64 -34.13
CA TYR A 77 -4.34 15.57 -32.78
C TYR A 77 -4.98 14.20 -32.51
N VAL A 78 -5.57 13.58 -33.54
CA VAL A 78 -6.07 12.20 -33.49
C VAL A 78 -4.92 11.20 -33.43
N LEU A 79 -3.80 11.51 -34.10
CA LEU A 79 -2.63 10.63 -34.15
C LEU A 79 -1.74 10.72 -32.90
N VAL A 80 -1.65 11.87 -32.22
CA VAL A 80 -0.85 12.05 -31.00
C VAL A 80 -1.11 10.99 -29.91
N PRO A 81 -2.37 10.64 -29.57
CA PRO A 81 -2.62 9.63 -28.53
C PRO A 81 -2.43 8.19 -29.02
N MET A 82 -2.46 7.92 -30.34
CA MET A 82 -2.46 6.56 -30.88
C MET A 82 -1.20 5.75 -30.53
N PRO A 83 0.04 6.29 -30.65
CA PRO A 83 1.22 5.55 -30.22
C PRO A 83 1.23 5.25 -28.72
N CYS A 84 0.70 6.15 -27.90
CA CYS A 84 0.56 5.94 -26.45
C CYS A 84 -0.46 4.84 -26.14
N LEU A 85 -1.57 4.79 -26.89
CA LEU A 85 -2.63 3.80 -26.75
C LEU A 85 -2.18 2.40 -27.21
N PHE A 86 -1.46 2.29 -28.33
CA PHE A 86 -1.08 1.00 -28.90
C PHE A 86 0.25 0.44 -28.38
N PHE A 87 1.20 1.32 -28.01
CA PHE A 87 2.57 0.90 -27.67
C PHE A 87 3.04 1.37 -26.29
N GLY A 88 2.36 2.35 -25.68
CA GLY A 88 2.67 2.91 -24.36
C GLY A 88 1.83 2.35 -23.21
N GLY A 89 0.94 1.38 -23.49
CA GLY A 89 0.01 0.82 -22.50
C GLY A 89 -0.95 1.87 -21.91
N GLY A 90 -1.24 2.94 -22.64
CA GLY A 90 -2.03 4.08 -22.16
C GLY A 90 -1.26 5.05 -21.24
N SER A 91 0.02 4.78 -20.94
CA SER A 91 0.87 5.67 -20.15
C SER A 91 1.68 6.61 -21.05
N THR A 92 2.05 7.80 -20.57
CA THR A 92 3.06 8.66 -21.24
C THR A 92 4.45 8.46 -20.66
N HIS A 93 4.63 7.54 -19.71
CA HIS A 93 5.89 7.31 -18.99
C HIS A 93 6.96 6.71 -19.90
N PHE A 94 6.55 5.99 -20.94
CA PHE A 94 7.45 5.53 -21.99
C PHE A 94 8.13 6.69 -22.73
N LEU A 95 7.60 7.91 -22.75
CA LEU A 95 8.26 9.05 -23.42
C LEU A 95 9.54 9.49 -22.72
N THR A 96 9.65 9.25 -21.41
CA THR A 96 10.78 9.66 -20.56
C THR A 96 11.67 8.51 -20.12
N SER A 97 11.30 7.24 -20.41
CA SER A 97 12.09 6.07 -20.04
C SER A 97 13.36 5.95 -20.90
N ARG A 98 14.50 5.61 -20.28
CA ARG A 98 15.75 5.30 -21.00
C ARG A 98 15.84 3.85 -21.49
N GLU A 99 15.00 2.97 -20.97
CA GLU A 99 14.84 1.61 -21.49
C GLU A 99 13.78 1.56 -22.59
N GLY A 100 14.07 0.85 -23.67
CA GLY A 100 13.11 0.64 -24.75
C GLY A 100 13.60 -0.29 -25.85
N GLY A 101 12.84 -1.37 -26.10
CA GLY A 101 12.97 -2.17 -27.33
C GLY A 101 12.56 -1.37 -28.58
N GLY A 102 12.77 -1.94 -29.77
CA GLY A 102 12.55 -1.26 -31.06
C GLY A 102 11.17 -0.60 -31.21
N TRP A 103 10.11 -1.25 -30.71
CA TRP A 103 8.74 -0.74 -30.77
C TRP A 103 8.47 0.46 -29.85
N ILE A 104 9.10 0.52 -28.67
CA ILE A 104 8.97 1.63 -27.73
C ILE A 104 9.64 2.89 -28.30
N ASN A 105 10.79 2.72 -28.96
CA ASN A 105 11.49 3.83 -29.60
C ASN A 105 10.74 4.35 -30.84
N ALA A 106 10.08 3.46 -31.59
CA ALA A 106 9.16 3.86 -32.66
C ALA A 106 7.96 4.67 -32.12
N ALA A 107 7.38 4.25 -30.98
CA ALA A 107 6.30 4.99 -30.33
C ALA A 107 6.73 6.39 -29.87
N LYS A 108 7.92 6.51 -29.23
CA LYS A 108 8.49 7.81 -28.84
C LYS A 108 8.67 8.74 -30.03
N PHE A 109 9.20 8.21 -31.12
CA PHE A 109 9.41 8.94 -32.36
C PHE A 109 8.08 9.42 -32.96
N LEU A 110 7.07 8.55 -33.04
CA LEU A 110 5.76 8.89 -33.58
C LEU A 110 5.03 9.95 -32.74
N THR A 111 5.02 9.83 -31.41
CA THR A 111 4.40 10.85 -30.53
C THR A 111 5.11 12.20 -30.66
N GLY A 112 6.45 12.21 -30.69
CA GLY A 112 7.23 13.43 -30.89
C GLY A 112 6.99 14.05 -32.28
N ALA A 113 6.94 13.24 -33.32
CA ALA A 113 6.66 13.68 -34.69
C ALA A 113 5.25 14.27 -34.83
N SER A 114 4.24 13.64 -34.22
CA SER A 114 2.86 14.16 -34.24
C SER A 114 2.71 15.46 -33.43
N ALA A 115 3.34 15.56 -32.26
CA ALA A 115 3.31 16.79 -31.45
C ALA A 115 4.02 17.95 -32.17
N MET A 116 5.17 17.70 -32.80
CA MET A 116 5.84 18.69 -33.63
C MET A 116 5.04 19.03 -34.88
N GLY A 117 4.37 18.05 -35.49
CA GLY A 117 3.46 18.25 -36.63
C GLY A 117 2.32 19.21 -36.31
N SER A 118 1.73 19.11 -35.12
CA SER A 118 0.67 20.01 -34.64
C SER A 118 1.08 21.48 -34.57
N LEU A 119 2.37 21.78 -34.41
CA LEU A 119 2.91 23.15 -34.40
C LEU A 119 3.49 23.56 -35.76
N ALA A 120 4.17 22.64 -36.44
CA ALA A 120 4.86 22.91 -37.70
C ALA A 120 3.89 23.07 -38.87
N ILE A 121 2.82 22.29 -38.94
CA ILE A 121 1.87 22.32 -40.07
C ILE A 121 1.20 23.70 -40.19
N PRO A 122 0.60 24.30 -39.12
CA PRO A 122 0.04 25.66 -39.22
C PRO A 122 1.10 26.71 -39.61
N ALA A 123 2.31 26.62 -39.07
CA ALA A 123 3.39 27.56 -39.40
C ALA A 123 3.83 27.47 -40.88
N ILE A 124 3.96 26.25 -41.41
CA ILE A 124 4.33 26.00 -42.81
C ILE A 124 3.23 26.48 -43.75
N LEU A 125 1.96 26.14 -43.46
CA LEU A 125 0.81 26.60 -44.24
C LEU A 125 0.72 28.13 -44.27
N ARG A 126 1.04 28.79 -43.15
CA ARG A 126 1.08 30.26 -43.09
C ARG A 126 2.23 30.84 -43.91
N HIS A 127 3.40 30.22 -43.86
CA HIS A 127 4.57 30.64 -44.63
C HIS A 127 4.34 30.49 -46.14
N ALA A 128 3.66 29.41 -46.56
CA ALA A 128 3.27 29.16 -47.94
C ALA A 128 2.11 30.05 -48.43
N GLY A 129 1.55 30.92 -47.59
CA GLY A 129 0.41 31.77 -47.93
C GLY A 129 -0.91 31.01 -48.07
N LEU A 130 -0.97 29.76 -47.61
CA LEU A 130 -2.15 28.90 -47.73
C LEU A 130 -3.17 29.13 -46.61
N ILE A 131 -2.76 29.66 -45.46
CA ILE A 131 -3.66 30.10 -44.37
C ILE A 131 -3.30 31.52 -43.91
N GLU A 132 -4.28 32.25 -43.41
CA GLU A 132 -4.07 33.58 -42.84
C GLU A 132 -3.42 33.52 -41.44
N THR A 133 -2.81 34.63 -41.02
CA THR A 133 -2.16 34.73 -39.70
C THR A 133 -3.14 34.44 -38.56
N GLY A 134 -4.40 34.87 -38.69
CA GLY A 134 -5.42 34.63 -37.67
C GLY A 134 -5.80 33.15 -37.53
N ALA A 135 -5.91 32.41 -38.64
CA ALA A 135 -6.14 30.97 -38.61
C ALA A 135 -5.03 30.21 -37.88
N MET A 136 -3.76 30.59 -38.12
CA MET A 136 -2.60 30.01 -37.43
C MET A 136 -2.66 30.21 -35.90
N PHE A 137 -3.06 31.40 -35.43
CA PHE A 137 -3.18 31.67 -34.00
C PHE A 137 -4.31 30.89 -33.33
N ILE A 138 -5.44 30.70 -34.02
CA ILE A 138 -6.55 29.87 -33.51
C ILE A 138 -6.10 28.40 -33.37
N GLU A 139 -5.34 27.88 -34.33
CA GLU A 139 -4.78 26.51 -34.26
C GLU A 139 -3.80 26.33 -33.08
N PHE A 140 -2.90 27.28 -32.84
CA PHE A 140 -2.00 27.23 -31.68
C PHE A 140 -2.75 27.32 -30.35
N THR A 141 -3.81 28.13 -30.31
CA THR A 141 -4.66 28.24 -29.11
C THR A 141 -5.40 26.94 -28.84
N SER A 142 -5.94 26.30 -29.90
CA SER A 142 -6.57 24.98 -29.81
C SER A 142 -5.60 23.91 -29.29
N PHE A 143 -4.38 23.88 -29.82
CA PHE A 143 -3.32 22.96 -29.36
C PHE A 143 -3.02 23.15 -27.87
N PHE A 144 -2.83 24.39 -27.43
CA PHE A 144 -2.50 24.71 -26.05
C PHE A 144 -3.60 24.28 -25.08
N ILE A 145 -4.87 24.56 -25.42
CA ILE A 145 -6.03 24.11 -24.62
C ILE A 145 -6.08 22.58 -24.54
N LEU A 146 -5.80 21.87 -25.64
CA LEU A 146 -5.76 20.42 -25.64
C LEU A 146 -4.68 19.87 -24.69
N VAL A 147 -3.46 20.42 -24.76
CA VAL A 147 -2.33 20.02 -23.91
C VAL A 147 -2.65 20.28 -22.43
N CYS A 148 -3.21 21.45 -22.10
CA CYS A 148 -3.64 21.76 -20.73
C CYS A 148 -4.72 20.79 -20.24
N THR A 149 -5.70 20.45 -21.09
CA THR A 149 -6.76 19.48 -20.75
C THR A 149 -6.18 18.10 -20.42
N GLN A 150 -5.22 17.61 -21.21
CA GLN A 150 -4.54 16.33 -20.98
C GLN A 150 -3.70 16.33 -19.69
N MET A 151 -3.04 17.45 -19.37
CA MET A 151 -2.30 17.59 -18.11
C MET A 151 -3.22 17.58 -16.88
N GLN A 152 -4.41 18.15 -17.00
CA GLN A 152 -5.35 18.33 -15.89
C GLN A 152 -6.18 17.06 -15.60
N ILE A 153 -6.45 16.23 -16.62
CA ILE A 153 -7.02 14.88 -16.46
C ILE A 153 -6.13 14.00 -15.56
N LYS A 154 -4.80 14.15 -15.64
CA LYS A 154 -3.88 13.38 -14.79
C LYS A 154 -3.96 13.76 -13.31
N GLN A 155 -4.22 15.02 -12.98
CA GLN A 155 -4.26 15.47 -11.58
C GLN A 155 -5.49 14.98 -10.79
N GLN A 156 -6.58 14.62 -11.46
CA GLN A 156 -7.85 14.26 -10.78
C GLN A 156 -8.02 12.76 -10.48
N MET A 157 -7.15 11.89 -11.01
CA MET A 157 -7.28 10.42 -10.87
C MET A 157 -6.52 9.80 -9.68
N PHE A 158 -5.97 10.61 -8.77
CA PHE A 158 -5.09 10.08 -7.73
C PHE A 158 -5.85 9.57 -6.49
N MET A 159 -6.10 8.26 -6.45
CA MET A 159 -5.91 7.52 -5.20
C MET A 159 -4.41 7.35 -4.94
N PRO A 160 -3.92 7.42 -3.70
CA PRO A 160 -2.53 7.12 -3.42
C PRO A 160 -2.27 5.61 -3.56
N ALA A 161 -1.99 5.18 -4.79
CA ALA A 161 -1.18 3.99 -5.05
C ALA A 161 0.27 4.49 -5.11
N GLY A 162 1.13 3.97 -4.25
CA GLY A 162 2.48 4.47 -4.07
C GLY A 162 2.94 4.15 -2.66
N SER A 163 3.90 3.26 -2.57
CA SER A 163 4.21 2.55 -1.34
C SER A 163 5.52 2.98 -0.72
N ILE A 164 5.59 2.75 0.60
CA ILE A 164 6.67 2.20 1.42
C ILE A 164 6.62 2.88 2.81
N SER A 165 6.78 2.07 3.85
CA SER A 165 6.94 2.44 5.27
C SER A 165 5.99 3.52 5.82
N ARG A 166 4.87 3.07 6.39
CA ARG A 166 4.08 3.88 7.32
C ARG A 166 4.72 3.81 8.70
N PHE A 167 5.30 4.89 9.22
CA PHE A 167 5.59 4.96 10.65
C PHE A 167 4.49 5.72 11.36
N LEU A 168 4.08 5.18 12.51
CA LEU A 168 3.09 5.80 13.36
C LEU A 168 3.67 6.24 14.69
N GLN A 169 3.53 7.53 14.99
CA GLN A 169 3.95 8.08 16.27
C GLN A 169 2.72 8.54 17.04
N ARG A 170 2.65 8.18 18.32
CA ARG A 170 1.82 8.94 19.26
C ARG A 170 2.75 9.87 20.03
N SER A 171 2.46 11.15 20.00
CA SER A 171 3.21 12.11 20.79
C SER A 171 2.94 11.88 22.28
N ASN A 172 4.01 11.71 23.06
CA ASN A 172 3.93 11.53 24.50
C ASN A 172 4.62 12.71 25.17
N ASN A 173 3.86 13.78 25.33
CA ASN A 173 4.21 14.83 26.27
C ASN A 173 2.92 15.41 26.85
N THR A 174 2.96 15.90 28.08
CA THR A 174 1.84 16.63 28.70
C THR A 174 1.40 17.87 27.89
N PHE A 175 2.20 18.27 26.89
CA PHE A 175 2.00 19.40 25.98
C PHE A 175 1.70 19.02 24.52
N LEU A 176 1.83 17.75 24.12
CA LEU A 176 1.51 17.30 22.75
C LEU A 176 0.10 16.67 22.72
N SER A 177 -0.72 17.04 21.74
CA SER A 177 -2.08 16.50 21.62
C SER A 177 -2.07 14.98 21.43
N SER A 178 -3.15 14.30 21.81
CA SER A 178 -3.26 12.84 21.75
C SER A 178 -3.47 12.27 20.35
N LEU A 179 -2.73 12.75 19.35
CA LEU A 179 -2.83 12.34 17.95
C LEU A 179 -1.82 11.24 17.60
N PHE A 180 -2.24 10.38 16.68
CA PHE A 180 -1.42 9.43 15.95
C PHE A 180 -0.98 10.08 14.64
N HIS A 181 0.31 10.04 14.31
CA HIS A 181 0.88 10.61 13.09
C HIS A 181 1.38 9.49 12.19
N SER A 182 0.80 9.31 11.01
CA SER A 182 1.27 8.39 9.97
C SER A 182 2.04 9.13 8.90
N HIS A 183 3.31 8.80 8.73
CA HIS A 183 4.12 9.27 7.61
C HIS A 183 4.37 8.12 6.65
N TYR A 184 4.28 8.35 5.35
CA TYR A 184 4.42 7.29 4.34
C TYR A 184 5.07 7.78 3.06
N GLN A 185 5.84 6.89 2.41
CA GLN A 185 6.38 7.17 1.10
C GLN A 185 5.25 7.38 0.10
N TYR A 186 5.33 8.48 -0.63
CA TYR A 186 4.33 8.92 -1.58
C TYR A 186 5.03 9.46 -2.83
N ASN A 187 4.49 9.12 -4.00
CA ASN A 187 4.88 9.74 -5.26
C ASN A 187 3.85 10.83 -5.61
N PRO A 188 4.20 12.13 -5.52
CA PRO A 188 3.27 13.20 -5.89
C PRO A 188 2.90 13.23 -7.38
N ASN A 189 3.68 12.54 -8.23
CA ASN A 189 3.61 12.66 -9.68
C ASN A 189 3.05 11.41 -10.38
N GLY A 190 2.68 10.35 -9.65
CA GLY A 190 2.28 9.08 -10.28
C GLY A 190 1.84 8.01 -9.29
N SER A 191 1.18 6.97 -9.80
CA SER A 191 0.76 5.78 -9.05
C SER A 191 1.87 4.71 -8.91
N LEU A 192 2.97 4.88 -9.65
CA LEU A 192 4.13 3.99 -9.61
C LEU A 192 5.19 4.52 -8.65
N TRP A 193 6.06 3.63 -8.18
CA TRP A 193 7.19 4.05 -7.34
C TRP A 193 8.15 4.96 -8.10
N GLY A 194 8.54 6.07 -7.46
CA GLY A 194 9.46 7.07 -8.01
C GLY A 194 9.21 8.44 -7.39
N ASN A 195 10.19 9.34 -7.44
CA ASN A 195 10.06 10.70 -6.91
C ASN A 195 9.55 10.79 -5.46
N ILE A 196 9.97 9.85 -4.62
CA ILE A 196 9.39 9.64 -3.30
C ILE A 196 9.64 10.83 -2.36
N VAL A 197 8.56 11.25 -1.71
CA VAL A 197 8.51 12.14 -0.54
C VAL A 197 7.80 11.43 0.61
N TRP A 198 7.84 11.98 1.83
CA TRP A 198 6.99 11.52 2.92
C TRP A 198 5.76 12.39 3.02
N ASP A 199 4.60 11.80 2.72
CA ASP A 199 3.30 12.40 2.97
C ASP A 199 2.87 12.13 4.43
N HIS A 200 1.91 12.90 4.93
CA HIS A 200 1.58 12.94 6.35
C HIS A 200 0.08 12.89 6.59
N SER A 201 -0.35 12.10 7.57
CA SER A 201 -1.72 12.07 8.04
C SER A 201 -1.79 11.92 9.55
N VAL A 202 -2.84 12.46 10.15
CA VAL A 202 -3.10 12.33 11.59
C VAL A 202 -4.43 11.67 11.89
N SER A 203 -4.51 11.01 13.05
CA SER A 203 -5.73 10.35 13.53
C SER A 203 -5.84 10.41 15.06
N THR A 204 -7.06 10.34 15.58
CA THR A 204 -7.33 10.15 17.01
C THR A 204 -7.59 8.69 17.39
N ASP A 205 -7.89 7.83 16.42
CA ASP A 205 -8.42 6.48 16.63
C ASP A 205 -7.74 5.38 15.80
N LEU A 206 -6.80 5.74 14.93
CA LEU A 206 -6.11 4.90 13.94
C LEU A 206 -6.96 4.42 12.76
N ILE A 207 -8.20 4.91 12.66
CA ILE A 207 -9.16 4.51 11.63
C ILE A 207 -9.51 5.69 10.72
N ASN A 208 -9.81 6.85 11.32
CA ASN A 208 -10.14 8.07 10.59
C ASN A 208 -8.89 8.96 10.49
N TRP A 209 -8.50 9.28 9.26
CA TRP A 209 -7.24 9.95 8.92
C TRP A 209 -7.48 11.26 8.17
N ILE A 210 -6.93 12.33 8.72
CA ILE A 210 -6.87 13.65 8.10
C ILE A 210 -5.50 13.78 7.44
N ARG A 211 -5.49 14.08 6.14
CA ARG A 211 -4.25 14.30 5.38
C ARG A 211 -3.73 15.71 5.61
N LEU A 212 -2.42 15.82 5.80
CA LEU A 212 -1.66 17.04 5.97
C LEU A 212 -0.71 17.23 4.77
N GLU A 213 0.10 18.29 4.83
CA GLU A 213 1.15 18.56 3.85
C GLU A 213 2.28 17.52 3.94
N PRO A 214 3.06 17.30 2.85
CA PRO A 214 4.24 16.45 2.92
C PRO A 214 5.22 16.88 4.02
N ALA A 215 5.62 15.93 4.86
CA ALA A 215 6.52 16.18 5.98
C ALA A 215 8.00 16.22 5.55
N ILE A 216 8.40 15.37 4.59
CA ILE A 216 9.80 15.27 4.14
C ILE A 216 9.86 15.28 2.62
N GLU A 217 10.34 16.38 2.05
CA GLU A 217 10.53 16.57 0.61
C GLU A 217 12.00 16.38 0.19
N ARG A 218 12.33 16.37 -1.11
CA ARG A 218 13.71 16.19 -1.60
C ARG A 218 14.36 17.56 -1.83
N ILE A 219 15.03 18.08 -0.81
CA ILE A 219 15.44 19.51 -0.80
C ILE A 219 16.90 19.74 -0.39
N ILE A 220 17.61 18.72 0.08
CA ILE A 220 19.03 18.83 0.47
C ILE A 220 19.90 17.86 -0.32
N PRO A 221 21.21 18.10 -0.46
CA PRO A 221 22.09 17.22 -1.25
C PRO A 221 22.05 15.75 -0.86
N SER A 222 21.82 15.45 0.43
CA SER A 222 21.78 14.08 0.97
C SER A 222 20.46 13.33 0.76
N ASP A 223 19.43 13.96 0.18
CA ASP A 223 18.17 13.29 -0.18
C ASP A 223 17.58 13.74 -1.53
N ILE A 224 18.36 14.47 -2.32
CA ILE A 224 17.90 15.05 -3.59
C ILE A 224 17.37 13.98 -4.55
N ASN A 225 17.89 12.74 -4.47
CA ASN A 225 17.46 11.62 -5.29
C ASN A 225 16.36 10.76 -4.64
N GLY A 226 15.96 11.02 -3.39
CA GLY A 226 14.87 10.30 -2.73
C GLY A 226 14.86 10.43 -1.20
N CYS A 227 13.65 10.53 -0.63
CA CYS A 227 13.41 10.44 0.82
C CYS A 227 12.79 9.07 1.14
N TRP A 228 13.63 8.11 1.50
CA TRP A 228 13.24 6.72 1.73
C TRP A 228 12.87 6.50 3.20
N THR A 229 12.61 5.26 3.57
CA THR A 229 12.08 4.82 4.86
C THR A 229 12.92 5.27 6.06
N GLY A 230 12.25 5.38 7.20
CA GLY A 230 12.84 5.71 8.48
C GLY A 230 11.86 5.43 9.61
N SER A 231 12.22 5.90 10.80
CA SER A 231 11.44 5.69 12.02
C SER A 231 11.48 6.93 12.89
N ALA A 232 10.41 7.20 13.65
CA ALA A 232 10.40 8.29 14.60
C ALA A 232 10.76 7.80 16.01
N THR A 233 11.53 8.60 16.72
CA THR A 233 11.92 8.38 18.12
C THR A 233 11.40 9.53 18.97
N ILE A 234 10.82 9.23 20.12
CA ILE A 234 10.50 10.24 21.14
C ILE A 234 11.75 10.39 22.01
N LEU A 235 12.42 11.54 21.89
CA LEU A 235 13.64 11.84 22.66
C LEU A 235 13.30 12.18 24.12
N LYS A 236 14.35 12.22 24.96
CA LYS A 236 14.25 12.75 26.33
C LYS A 236 13.62 14.14 26.29
N GLY A 237 12.65 14.39 27.16
CA GLY A 237 11.85 15.64 27.16
C GLY A 237 10.65 15.63 26.20
N GLY A 238 10.37 14.52 25.53
CA GLY A 238 9.15 14.33 24.73
C GLY A 238 9.18 14.93 23.33
N ARG A 239 10.35 15.39 22.86
CA ARG A 239 10.53 15.92 21.50
C ARG A 239 10.64 14.78 20.49
N PRO A 240 9.81 14.73 19.44
CA PRO A 240 9.96 13.72 18.39
C PRO A 240 11.11 14.10 17.43
N ALA A 241 11.80 13.09 16.93
CA ALA A 241 12.79 13.18 15.86
C ALA A 241 12.58 12.02 14.90
N ILE A 242 12.79 12.22 13.60
CA ILE A 242 12.75 11.15 12.60
C ILE A 242 14.13 11.00 12.00
N ILE A 243 14.67 9.79 12.02
CA ILE A 243 15.83 9.42 11.20
C ILE A 243 15.28 8.66 10.00
N TYR A 244 15.71 9.03 8.80
CA TYR A 244 15.27 8.45 7.53
C TYR A 244 16.43 8.30 6.56
N THR A 245 16.29 7.39 5.60
CA THR A 245 17.29 7.23 4.54
C THR A 245 17.06 8.25 3.43
N GLY A 246 18.09 9.02 3.08
CA GLY A 246 18.13 9.80 1.85
C GLY A 246 18.98 9.12 0.78
N ALA A 247 18.67 9.40 -0.49
CA ALA A 247 19.57 9.12 -1.59
C ALA A 247 20.32 10.40 -1.96
N ASP A 248 21.64 10.41 -1.74
CA ASP A 248 22.48 11.59 -1.96
C ASP A 248 22.72 11.89 -3.46
N THR A 249 23.51 12.92 -3.78
CA THR A 249 23.84 13.30 -5.17
C THR A 249 24.51 12.19 -5.99
N GLU A 250 25.20 11.25 -5.33
CA GLU A 250 25.85 10.09 -5.93
C GLU A 250 24.93 8.85 -5.92
N LYS A 251 23.68 9.00 -5.46
CA LYS A 251 22.67 7.94 -5.25
C LYS A 251 23.04 6.93 -4.17
N ARG A 252 24.00 7.26 -3.29
CA ARG A 252 24.33 6.44 -2.12
C ARG A 252 23.22 6.63 -1.09
N GLN A 253 22.93 5.56 -0.35
CA GLN A 253 21.96 5.61 0.74
C GLN A 253 22.66 6.14 2.00
N VAL A 254 22.12 7.22 2.57
CA VAL A 254 22.67 7.91 3.75
C VAL A 254 21.56 8.14 4.77
N GLN A 255 21.87 8.27 6.06
CA GLN A 255 20.85 8.48 7.09
C GLN A 255 20.80 9.95 7.51
N ASN A 256 19.65 10.58 7.29
CA ASN A 256 19.34 11.96 7.61
C ASN A 256 18.42 12.03 8.85
N ILE A 257 18.39 13.18 9.51
CA ILE A 257 17.46 13.50 10.60
C ILE A 257 16.59 14.70 10.25
N VAL A 258 15.34 14.69 10.72
CA VAL A 258 14.43 15.84 10.75
C VAL A 258 13.80 16.02 12.13
N PHE A 259 13.48 17.28 12.44
CA PHE A 259 12.75 17.65 13.65
C PHE A 259 11.52 18.48 13.30
N PRO A 260 10.44 18.43 14.09
CA PRO A 260 9.35 19.36 13.91
C PRO A 260 9.84 20.79 14.11
N LYS A 261 9.41 21.69 13.23
CA LYS A 261 9.66 23.13 13.33
C LYS A 261 9.00 23.74 14.56
N ASN A 262 7.78 23.29 14.87
CA ASN A 262 7.01 23.74 16.01
C ASN A 262 6.52 22.51 16.80
N VAL A 263 7.17 22.20 17.92
CA VAL A 263 6.79 21.09 18.81
C VAL A 263 5.48 21.34 19.55
N SER A 264 4.99 22.58 19.58
CA SER A 264 3.68 22.93 20.13
C SER A 264 2.55 22.77 19.11
N ASP A 265 2.86 22.57 17.82
CA ASP A 265 1.85 22.22 16.82
C ASP A 265 1.43 20.75 17.03
N PRO A 266 0.19 20.48 17.46
CA PRO A 266 -0.28 19.12 17.65
C PRO A 266 -0.28 18.28 16.36
N TYR A 267 -0.30 18.93 15.20
CA TYR A 267 -0.31 18.26 13.90
C TYR A 267 1.09 17.98 13.37
N LEU A 268 2.12 18.64 13.91
CA LEU A 268 3.52 18.54 13.48
C LEU A 268 3.64 18.69 11.95
N ARG A 269 3.03 19.74 11.37
CA ARG A 269 2.92 19.87 9.90
C ARG A 269 4.25 20.18 9.23
N GLU A 270 5.06 21.04 9.85
CA GLU A 270 6.33 21.49 9.29
C GLU A 270 7.51 20.82 9.98
N TRP A 271 8.46 20.32 9.17
CA TRP A 271 9.69 19.68 9.63
C TRP A 271 10.91 20.42 9.08
N ILE A 272 11.97 20.51 9.88
CA ILE A 272 13.24 21.13 9.52
C ILE A 272 14.32 20.05 9.46
N LYS A 273 15.12 20.12 8.40
CA LYS A 273 16.35 19.35 8.21
C LYS A 273 17.52 20.18 8.74
N PRO A 274 18.27 19.69 9.72
CA PRO A 274 19.52 20.30 10.13
C PRO A 274 20.56 20.31 9.00
N ASP A 275 21.45 21.31 9.01
CA ASP A 275 22.50 21.49 8.00
C ASP A 275 23.61 20.43 8.08
N ASN A 276 23.73 19.73 9.21
CA ASN A 276 24.72 18.67 9.42
C ASN A 276 24.28 17.30 8.88
N ASN A 277 23.19 17.24 8.10
CA ASN A 277 22.82 16.04 7.36
C ASN A 277 23.81 15.76 6.21
N PRO A 278 24.10 14.48 5.90
CA PRO A 278 23.61 13.28 6.57
C PRO A 278 24.37 12.99 7.87
N LEU A 279 23.68 12.43 8.87
CA LEU A 279 24.28 12.04 10.14
C LEU A 279 25.14 10.77 10.03
N ILE A 280 24.73 9.82 9.17
CA ILE A 280 25.42 8.54 8.99
C ILE A 280 25.59 8.28 7.51
N GLN A 281 26.83 8.03 7.10
CA GLN A 281 27.20 7.71 5.73
C GLN A 281 27.61 6.22 5.62
N PRO A 282 27.44 5.59 4.45
CA PRO A 282 27.78 4.19 4.22
C PRO A 282 29.30 4.00 4.05
N VAL A 283 30.08 4.37 5.07
CA VAL A 283 31.55 4.30 5.04
C VAL A 283 32.00 3.10 5.86
N GLY A 284 32.84 2.26 5.27
CA GLY A 284 33.46 1.11 5.94
C GLY A 284 33.79 -0.01 4.97
N GLN A 285 34.83 -0.79 5.30
CA GLN A 285 35.23 -1.93 4.48
C GLN A 285 34.07 -2.94 4.38
N GLY A 286 33.77 -3.38 3.16
CA GLY A 286 32.74 -4.38 2.89
C GLY A 286 31.30 -3.90 2.94
N LEU A 287 31.04 -2.63 3.27
CA LEU A 287 29.69 -2.06 3.28
C LEU A 287 29.28 -1.65 1.86
N ASN A 288 28.11 -2.10 1.42
CA ASN A 288 27.55 -1.72 0.12
C ASN A 288 26.73 -0.42 0.25
N SER A 289 27.13 0.65 -0.43
CA SER A 289 26.48 1.96 -0.36
C SER A 289 25.07 2.00 -0.96
N ASP A 290 24.72 1.02 -1.79
CA ASP A 290 23.40 0.89 -2.42
C ASP A 290 22.46 -0.01 -1.59
N GLN A 291 22.98 -0.59 -0.49
CA GLN A 291 22.25 -1.47 0.42
C GLN A 291 22.55 -1.04 1.86
N PHE A 292 22.10 0.16 2.24
CA PHE A 292 22.26 0.75 3.57
C PHE A 292 21.10 1.69 3.92
N ARG A 293 20.00 1.17 4.47
CA ARG A 293 18.75 1.92 4.64
C ARG A 293 17.88 1.47 5.80
N ASP A 294 16.83 2.25 6.02
CA ASP A 294 15.69 1.97 6.89
C ASP A 294 16.07 1.92 8.39
N PRO A 295 16.50 3.05 8.99
CA PRO A 295 16.85 3.10 10.40
C PRO A 295 15.66 2.77 11.30
N THR A 296 15.90 2.00 12.36
CA THR A 296 14.91 1.63 13.39
C THR A 296 14.51 2.83 14.25
N THR A 297 13.46 2.66 15.06
CA THR A 297 13.24 3.53 16.22
C THR A 297 14.45 3.41 17.17
N GLY A 298 14.88 4.52 17.78
CA GLY A 298 15.99 4.53 18.71
C GLY A 298 15.61 4.03 20.10
N TRP A 299 16.54 3.36 20.77
CA TRP A 299 16.40 2.94 22.17
C TRP A 299 17.62 3.32 22.99
N ILE A 300 17.45 3.44 24.31
CA ILE A 300 18.56 3.71 25.24
C ILE A 300 19.02 2.39 25.84
N GLY A 301 20.30 2.08 25.71
CA GLY A 301 20.88 0.91 26.35
C GLY A 301 21.34 1.17 27.80
N PRO A 302 21.90 0.15 28.47
CA PRO A 302 22.24 0.22 29.89
C PRO A 302 23.37 1.21 30.22
N ASP A 303 24.20 1.57 29.24
CA ASP A 303 25.25 2.59 29.35
C ASP A 303 24.70 4.03 29.22
N GLY A 304 23.39 4.19 29.03
CA GLY A 304 22.74 5.50 28.88
C GLY A 304 22.84 6.11 27.49
N LEU A 305 23.48 5.43 26.53
CA LEU A 305 23.62 5.86 25.14
C LEU A 305 22.44 5.39 24.29
N TRP A 306 22.05 6.23 23.32
CA TRP A 306 21.12 5.85 22.26
C TRP A 306 21.73 4.81 21.34
N ARG A 307 20.86 3.97 20.81
CA ARG A 307 21.14 2.98 19.77
C ARG A 307 20.09 3.07 18.68
N ILE A 308 20.53 2.85 17.45
CA ILE A 308 19.67 2.51 16.31
C ILE A 308 20.31 1.35 15.55
N ALA A 309 19.49 0.58 14.84
CA ALA A 309 19.97 -0.33 13.82
C ALA A 309 19.60 0.20 12.43
N VAL A 310 20.46 -0.06 11.44
CA VAL A 310 20.22 0.25 10.02
C VAL A 310 20.40 -1.03 9.21
N GLY A 311 19.44 -1.35 8.36
CA GLY A 311 19.54 -2.50 7.46
C GLY A 311 20.64 -2.29 6.45
N ALA A 312 21.49 -3.30 6.25
CA ALA A 312 22.62 -3.20 5.34
C ALA A 312 23.05 -4.53 4.72
N GLU A 313 23.80 -4.44 3.63
CA GLU A 313 24.67 -5.51 3.15
C GLU A 313 26.12 -5.24 3.61
N LEU A 314 26.69 -6.18 4.37
CA LEU A 314 28.06 -6.14 4.86
C LEU A 314 28.79 -7.43 4.46
N ASN A 315 29.83 -7.32 3.63
CA ASN A 315 30.62 -8.45 3.11
C ASN A 315 29.76 -9.51 2.38
N GLY A 316 28.69 -9.08 1.69
CA GLY A 316 27.74 -9.97 1.01
C GLY A 316 26.72 -10.63 1.94
N TYR A 317 26.70 -10.28 3.22
CA TYR A 317 25.71 -10.76 4.20
C TYR A 317 24.76 -9.64 4.62
N SER A 318 23.50 -10.00 4.83
CA SER A 318 22.53 -9.12 5.47
C SER A 318 22.89 -8.83 6.93
N ALA A 319 22.78 -7.56 7.33
CA ALA A 319 23.10 -7.11 8.68
C ALA A 319 22.16 -6.00 9.15
N ALA A 320 21.87 -6.00 10.45
CA ALA A 320 21.31 -4.86 11.16
C ALA A 320 22.48 -4.12 11.85
N LEU A 321 23.09 -3.14 11.16
CA LEU A 321 24.26 -2.42 11.66
C LEU A 321 23.89 -1.55 12.85
N LEU A 322 24.60 -1.70 13.96
CA LEU A 322 24.33 -0.98 15.20
C LEU A 322 25.15 0.31 15.27
N TYR A 323 24.51 1.39 15.70
CA TYR A 323 25.13 2.69 15.93
C TYR A 323 24.82 3.19 17.34
N LYS A 324 25.74 3.95 17.93
CA LYS A 324 25.58 4.60 19.24
C LYS A 324 25.68 6.11 19.16
N SER A 325 24.95 6.81 20.01
CA SER A 325 25.00 8.26 20.14
C SER A 325 24.66 8.70 21.57
N ASP A 326 25.27 9.77 22.06
CA ASP A 326 24.92 10.42 23.33
C ASP A 326 23.84 11.50 23.15
N ASP A 327 23.88 12.22 22.02
CA ASP A 327 23.07 13.40 21.71
C ASP A 327 22.01 13.18 20.62
N PHE A 328 21.94 11.96 20.06
CA PHE A 328 21.07 11.55 18.94
C PHE A 328 21.42 12.18 17.58
N VAL A 329 22.54 12.89 17.49
CA VAL A 329 23.00 13.61 16.30
C VAL A 329 24.34 13.06 15.82
N ASN A 330 25.30 12.88 16.72
CA ASN A 330 26.61 12.31 16.42
C ASN A 330 26.58 10.80 16.65
N TRP A 331 26.70 10.04 15.56
CA TRP A 331 26.57 8.58 15.58
C TRP A 331 27.91 7.90 15.31
N THR A 332 28.27 6.96 16.17
CA THR A 332 29.44 6.08 16.00
C THR A 332 28.98 4.67 15.69
N ARG A 333 29.50 4.09 14.60
CA ARG A 333 29.24 2.69 14.24
C ARG A 333 29.89 1.76 15.28
N VAL A 334 29.15 0.74 15.71
CA VAL A 334 29.70 -0.34 16.54
C VAL A 334 30.39 -1.38 15.64
N ASP A 335 31.48 -1.97 16.12
CA ASP A 335 32.32 -2.90 15.34
C ASP A 335 31.57 -4.16 14.87
N HIS A 336 30.53 -4.55 15.61
CA HIS A 336 29.65 -5.66 15.27
C HIS A 336 28.21 -5.17 14.98
N PRO A 337 27.45 -5.88 14.14
CA PRO A 337 26.03 -5.59 13.97
C PRO A 337 25.24 -5.99 15.22
N LEU A 338 23.99 -5.53 15.30
CA LEU A 338 23.01 -6.06 16.25
C LEU A 338 22.78 -7.56 15.98
N TYR A 339 22.63 -7.91 14.69
CA TYR A 339 22.57 -9.28 14.20
C TYR A 339 22.92 -9.30 12.71
N SER A 340 23.41 -10.44 12.20
CA SER A 340 23.69 -10.63 10.78
C SER A 340 23.43 -12.07 10.36
N SER A 341 23.11 -12.26 9.08
CA SER A 341 22.89 -13.58 8.50
C SER A 341 23.40 -13.63 7.07
N ASN A 342 23.95 -14.78 6.69
CA ASN A 342 24.32 -15.12 5.32
C ASN A 342 23.14 -15.62 4.47
N ALA A 343 21.93 -15.69 5.03
CA ALA A 343 20.76 -16.22 4.33
C ALA A 343 20.28 -15.30 3.20
N SER A 344 20.52 -13.98 3.30
CA SER A 344 20.18 -12.95 2.32
C SER A 344 21.34 -11.96 2.15
N THR A 345 21.31 -11.17 1.09
CA THR A 345 22.26 -10.07 0.86
C THR A 345 21.80 -8.77 1.52
N MET A 346 20.49 -8.55 1.68
CA MET A 346 19.94 -7.32 2.29
C MET A 346 18.79 -7.61 3.25
N TRP A 347 18.69 -6.78 4.29
CA TRP A 347 17.50 -6.63 5.14
C TRP A 347 16.95 -5.22 5.03
N GLU A 348 15.69 -5.12 4.65
CA GLU A 348 14.95 -3.86 4.64
C GLU A 348 14.11 -3.74 5.91
N CYS A 349 13.71 -2.51 6.24
CA CYS A 349 12.78 -2.18 7.30
C CYS A 349 12.99 -3.01 8.59
N PRO A 350 14.21 -3.03 9.16
CA PRO A 350 14.42 -3.65 10.46
C PRO A 350 13.54 -2.96 11.50
N ASP A 351 13.09 -3.74 12.48
CA ASP A 351 12.44 -3.24 13.68
C ASP A 351 12.89 -4.09 14.87
N PHE A 352 13.05 -3.45 16.03
CA PHE A 352 13.59 -4.10 17.22
C PHE A 352 12.81 -3.66 18.45
N PHE A 353 12.20 -4.60 19.16
CA PHE A 353 11.35 -4.28 20.30
C PHE A 353 11.26 -5.40 21.33
N ALA A 354 10.89 -5.03 22.55
CA ALA A 354 10.71 -5.95 23.66
C ALA A 354 9.28 -6.51 23.73
N VAL A 355 9.17 -7.75 24.22
CA VAL A 355 7.91 -8.47 24.50
C VAL A 355 8.05 -9.29 25.79
N LEU A 356 6.93 -9.53 26.49
CA LEU A 356 6.88 -10.41 27.65
C LEU A 356 6.08 -11.69 27.30
N PRO A 357 6.66 -12.89 27.45
CA PRO A 357 5.96 -14.14 27.19
C PRO A 357 4.68 -14.26 28.03
N GLY A 358 3.56 -14.57 27.38
CA GLY A 358 2.26 -14.74 28.06
C GLY A 358 1.52 -13.44 28.39
N GLU A 359 2.10 -12.27 28.11
CA GLU A 359 1.44 -10.97 28.27
C GLU A 359 1.13 -10.32 26.92
N ASN A 360 -0.04 -9.68 26.83
CA ASN A 360 -0.48 -8.99 25.61
C ASN A 360 -0.16 -7.47 25.63
N SER A 361 0.50 -6.99 26.66
CA SER A 361 0.86 -5.57 26.82
C SER A 361 2.08 -5.24 25.97
N GLY A 362 2.08 -4.04 25.39
CA GLY A 362 3.25 -3.48 24.73
C GLY A 362 4.28 -2.97 25.73
N LEU A 363 5.53 -2.95 25.32
CA LEU A 363 6.66 -2.48 26.14
C LEU A 363 7.42 -1.36 25.43
N ASP A 364 7.83 -0.37 26.21
CA ASP A 364 8.92 0.51 25.82
C ASP A 364 10.24 -0.29 25.88
N LEU A 365 11.00 -0.29 24.78
CA LEU A 365 12.22 -1.10 24.68
C LEU A 365 13.25 -0.67 25.73
N SER A 366 13.49 0.64 25.87
CA SER A 366 14.48 1.16 26.82
C SER A 366 14.14 0.80 28.26
N ALA A 367 12.86 0.86 28.63
CA ALA A 367 12.38 0.51 29.97
C ALA A 367 12.33 -1.01 30.22
N ALA A 368 12.19 -1.83 29.19
CA ALA A 368 12.05 -3.29 29.31
C ALA A 368 13.39 -4.04 29.35
N ILE A 369 14.45 -3.47 28.78
CA ILE A 369 15.82 -4.01 28.80
C ILE A 369 16.26 -4.53 30.19
N PRO A 370 16.13 -3.78 31.30
CA PRO A 370 16.58 -4.25 32.60
C PRO A 370 15.72 -5.36 33.23
N ASN A 371 14.55 -5.69 32.65
CA ASN A 371 13.53 -6.53 33.28
C ASN A 371 13.45 -7.96 32.70
N GLY A 372 14.49 -8.41 31.98
CA GLY A 372 14.54 -9.78 31.45
C GLY A 372 13.51 -10.08 30.35
N ALA A 373 13.04 -9.05 29.64
CA ALA A 373 12.12 -9.21 28.52
C ALA A 373 12.75 -10.01 27.36
N LYS A 374 11.89 -10.70 26.60
CA LYS A 374 12.28 -11.22 25.28
C LYS A 374 12.30 -10.07 24.28
N HIS A 375 13.02 -10.27 23.19
CA HIS A 375 13.19 -9.28 22.13
C HIS A 375 12.80 -9.89 20.80
N VAL A 376 12.24 -9.06 19.93
CA VAL A 376 11.88 -9.41 18.57
C VAL A 376 12.74 -8.58 17.62
N LEU A 377 13.48 -9.25 16.75
CA LEU A 377 14.11 -8.64 15.59
C LEU A 377 13.26 -8.97 14.36
N LYS A 378 12.63 -7.95 13.79
CA LYS A 378 11.84 -8.03 12.56
C LYS A 378 12.65 -7.46 11.40
N MET A 379 12.50 -8.03 10.22
CA MET A 379 13.11 -7.54 8.98
C MET A 379 12.28 -7.93 7.77
N SER A 380 12.43 -7.16 6.70
CA SER A 380 11.79 -7.37 5.41
C SER A 380 12.78 -8.01 4.43
N LEU A 381 12.42 -9.17 3.88
CA LEU A 381 13.18 -9.90 2.86
C LEU A 381 12.26 -10.82 2.06
N ASP A 382 12.62 -11.13 0.82
CA ASP A 382 11.81 -11.99 -0.08
C ASP A 382 10.38 -11.49 -0.30
N ASN A 383 10.17 -10.16 -0.32
CA ASN A 383 8.84 -9.55 -0.39
C ASN A 383 7.88 -9.97 0.74
N CYS A 384 8.41 -10.41 1.89
CA CYS A 384 7.63 -10.68 3.09
C CYS A 384 8.33 -10.15 4.35
N ASP A 385 7.57 -10.04 5.44
CA ASP A 385 8.09 -9.63 6.74
C ASP A 385 8.31 -10.83 7.65
N LYS A 386 9.57 -11.02 8.05
CA LYS A 386 9.99 -12.11 8.94
C LYS A 386 10.37 -11.55 10.30
N TYR A 387 10.34 -12.38 11.32
CA TYR A 387 10.84 -12.03 12.65
C TYR A 387 11.50 -13.22 13.36
N MET A 388 12.39 -12.90 14.29
CA MET A 388 13.01 -13.83 15.22
C MET A 388 12.75 -13.36 16.65
N VAL A 389 12.48 -14.30 17.55
CA VAL A 389 12.37 -14.05 18.99
C VAL A 389 13.67 -14.48 19.65
N GLY A 390 14.15 -13.70 20.60
CA GLY A 390 15.42 -13.96 21.27
C GLY A 390 15.63 -13.07 22.48
N VAL A 391 16.90 -12.89 22.84
CA VAL A 391 17.35 -12.05 23.94
C VAL A 391 18.34 -11.03 23.42
N TYR A 392 18.26 -9.80 23.95
CA TYR A 392 19.28 -8.79 23.74
C TYR A 392 20.37 -8.95 24.79
N ASP A 393 21.55 -9.41 24.39
CA ASP A 393 22.71 -9.54 25.27
C ASP A 393 23.34 -8.16 25.49
N LEU A 394 23.13 -7.63 26.68
CA LEU A 394 23.60 -6.31 27.08
C LEU A 394 25.12 -6.19 27.19
N LYS A 395 25.84 -7.32 27.36
CA LYS A 395 27.30 -7.32 27.46
C LYS A 395 27.96 -7.20 26.10
N SER A 396 27.49 -8.00 25.14
CA SER A 396 27.98 -7.95 23.76
C SER A 396 27.27 -6.91 22.90
N ASP A 397 26.15 -6.35 23.36
CA ASP A 397 25.32 -5.41 22.60
C ASP A 397 24.79 -6.03 21.29
N THR A 398 24.43 -7.32 21.36
CA THR A 398 23.93 -8.12 20.22
C THR A 398 22.59 -8.78 20.51
N PHE A 399 21.82 -9.06 19.46
CA PHE A 399 20.63 -9.88 19.53
C PHE A 399 20.99 -11.36 19.32
N VAL A 400 20.55 -12.19 20.25
CA VAL A 400 20.75 -13.65 20.23
C VAL A 400 19.38 -14.31 20.05
N PRO A 401 19.06 -14.86 18.86
CA PRO A 401 17.80 -15.56 18.65
C PRO A 401 17.70 -16.83 19.51
N ASP A 402 16.51 -17.15 19.98
CA ASP A 402 16.27 -18.38 20.77
C ASP A 402 16.48 -19.64 19.92
N THR A 403 16.14 -19.55 18.63
CA THR A 403 16.31 -20.62 17.65
C THR A 403 17.02 -20.06 16.43
N VAL A 404 18.15 -20.67 16.06
CA VAL A 404 18.86 -20.36 14.81
C VAL A 404 18.42 -21.38 13.76
N LEU A 405 17.80 -20.90 12.69
CA LEU A 405 17.42 -21.71 11.53
C LEU A 405 18.24 -21.26 10.33
N ASP A 406 19.00 -22.18 9.74
CA ASP A 406 19.82 -21.89 8.55
C ASP A 406 18.95 -21.54 7.33
N ASP A 407 17.80 -22.20 7.20
CA ASP A 407 16.86 -21.94 6.12
C ASP A 407 15.87 -20.83 6.49
N ARG A 408 16.10 -19.64 5.94
CA ARG A 408 15.21 -18.47 6.11
C ARG A 408 13.78 -18.67 5.63
N ARG A 409 13.45 -19.74 4.90
CA ARG A 409 12.05 -20.07 4.55
C ARG A 409 11.25 -20.51 5.77
N LEU A 410 11.94 -21.04 6.79
CA LEU A 410 11.35 -21.52 8.03
C LEU A 410 11.24 -20.43 9.11
N TRP A 411 11.77 -19.23 8.87
CA TRP A 411 11.63 -18.11 9.81
C TRP A 411 10.17 -17.66 9.87
N SER A 412 9.72 -17.33 11.09
CA SER A 412 8.36 -16.87 11.35
C SER A 412 8.05 -15.59 10.58
N ARG A 413 6.81 -15.46 10.11
CA ARG A 413 6.32 -14.28 9.40
C ARG A 413 5.28 -13.54 10.23
N ILE A 414 5.23 -12.22 10.09
CA ILE A 414 4.15 -11.41 10.67
C ILE A 414 2.81 -11.76 10.01
N ASP A 415 2.84 -11.96 8.69
CA ASP A 415 1.69 -12.34 7.88
C ASP A 415 2.18 -13.26 6.74
N TYR A 416 1.36 -14.23 6.37
CA TYR A 416 1.67 -15.28 5.40
C TYR A 416 1.13 -15.01 3.98
N GLY A 417 0.53 -13.83 3.76
CA GLY A 417 0.09 -13.33 2.47
C GLY A 417 0.93 -12.15 1.97
N ASN A 418 0.25 -11.16 1.40
CA ASN A 418 0.84 -9.96 0.84
C ASN A 418 0.98 -8.86 1.91
N TYR A 419 2.15 -8.85 2.56
CA TYR A 419 2.45 -7.93 3.66
C TYR A 419 3.95 -7.67 3.75
N TYR A 420 4.34 -6.40 3.71
CA TYR A 420 5.73 -5.99 3.62
C TYR A 420 6.01 -4.67 4.34
N ALA A 421 7.31 -4.39 4.55
CA ALA A 421 7.84 -3.14 5.06
C ALA A 421 7.27 -2.70 6.42
N SER A 422 6.82 -3.65 7.24
CA SER A 422 6.15 -3.31 8.49
C SER A 422 7.06 -2.68 9.52
N LYS A 423 6.47 -1.80 10.34
CA LYS A 423 7.11 -1.12 11.45
C LYS A 423 6.14 -1.01 12.61
N SER A 424 6.67 -1.18 13.81
CA SER A 424 5.90 -1.04 15.04
C SER A 424 6.22 0.24 15.79
N PHE A 425 5.30 0.64 16.66
CA PHE A 425 5.54 1.68 17.66
C PHE A 425 4.84 1.34 18.98
N PHE A 426 5.30 1.96 20.06
CA PHE A 426 4.70 1.80 21.38
C PHE A 426 3.70 2.92 21.69
N ASP A 427 2.42 2.55 21.85
CA ASP A 427 1.34 3.42 22.34
C ASP A 427 1.31 3.37 23.86
N SER A 428 2.16 4.15 24.52
CA SER A 428 2.31 4.11 25.98
C SER A 428 1.02 4.47 26.73
N LYS A 429 0.16 5.32 26.16
CA LYS A 429 -1.11 5.71 26.80
C LYS A 429 -2.07 4.52 26.95
N ARG A 430 -1.99 3.54 26.05
CA ARG A 430 -2.81 2.32 26.09
C ARG A 430 -2.00 1.07 26.42
N GLY A 431 -0.71 1.21 26.73
CA GLY A 431 0.17 0.10 27.07
C GLY A 431 0.23 -1.00 26.00
N ARG A 432 0.24 -0.62 24.71
CA ARG A 432 0.18 -1.59 23.59
C ARG A 432 1.19 -1.26 22.50
N ARG A 433 1.68 -2.27 21.81
CA ARG A 433 2.49 -2.13 20.60
C ARG A 433 1.60 -2.29 19.39
N ILE A 434 1.76 -1.43 18.40
CA ILE A 434 0.96 -1.43 17.18
C ILE A 434 1.91 -1.60 16.02
N ILE A 435 1.65 -2.58 15.16
CA ILE A 435 2.40 -2.84 13.94
C ILE A 435 1.62 -2.35 12.73
N TRP A 436 2.31 -1.69 11.82
CA TRP A 436 1.79 -1.18 10.56
C TRP A 436 2.53 -1.84 9.43
N GLY A 437 1.81 -2.39 8.46
CA GLY A 437 2.39 -3.00 7.27
C GLY A 437 1.80 -2.44 6.00
N TRP A 438 2.46 -2.75 4.91
CA TRP A 438 2.05 -2.37 3.58
C TRP A 438 1.71 -3.61 2.74
N THR A 439 0.59 -3.54 2.04
CA THR A 439 0.15 -4.52 1.05
C THR A 439 0.16 -3.85 -0.32
N ASN A 440 0.93 -4.40 -1.27
CA ASN A 440 0.98 -3.87 -2.63
C ASN A 440 -0.26 -4.27 -3.44
N GLU A 441 -0.49 -3.62 -4.58
CA GLU A 441 -1.45 -4.13 -5.57
C GLU A 441 -0.86 -5.40 -6.22
N THR A 442 -1.70 -6.38 -6.52
CA THR A 442 -1.29 -7.62 -7.21
C THR A 442 -1.89 -7.75 -8.61
N ASP A 443 -2.49 -6.67 -9.13
CA ASP A 443 -2.91 -6.58 -10.52
C ASP A 443 -1.96 -5.72 -11.36
N SER A 444 -2.38 -5.37 -12.58
CA SER A 444 -1.47 -4.75 -13.55
C SER A 444 -1.22 -3.27 -13.24
N SER A 445 -0.03 -2.78 -13.57
CA SER A 445 0.30 -1.35 -13.45
C SER A 445 -0.62 -0.42 -14.27
N SER A 446 -1.29 -0.94 -15.31
CA SER A 446 -2.33 -0.20 -16.04
C SER A 446 -3.63 -0.05 -15.24
N ASP A 447 -3.98 -1.03 -14.41
CA ASP A 447 -5.17 -0.97 -13.57
C ASP A 447 -4.98 -0.02 -12.38
N ASP A 448 -3.76 0.06 -11.83
CA ASP A 448 -3.39 1.03 -10.79
C ASP A 448 -3.71 2.48 -11.18
N VAL A 449 -3.66 2.78 -12.49
CA VAL A 449 -3.99 4.09 -13.04
C VAL A 449 -5.50 4.27 -13.25
N ALA A 450 -6.24 3.18 -13.48
CA ALA A 450 -7.60 3.21 -14.02
C ALA A 450 -8.73 3.12 -12.97
N LYS A 451 -8.44 2.66 -11.74
CA LYS A 451 -9.51 2.31 -10.77
C LYS A 451 -10.13 3.54 -10.09
N GLY A 452 -11.44 3.70 -10.25
CA GLY A 452 -12.24 4.81 -9.71
C GLY A 452 -13.55 4.42 -8.98
N TRP A 453 -13.68 3.21 -8.39
CA TRP A 453 -14.98 2.78 -7.82
C TRP A 453 -14.92 1.63 -6.75
N ALA A 454 -16.08 1.10 -6.35
CA ALA A 454 -16.42 0.55 -5.01
C ALA A 454 -17.02 -0.87 -4.92
N GLY A 455 -16.92 -1.48 -3.72
CA GLY A 455 -17.55 -2.74 -3.26
C GLY A 455 -17.77 -2.75 -1.73
N ILE A 456 -18.22 -3.88 -1.15
CA ILE A 456 -18.70 -4.01 0.24
C ILE A 456 -17.58 -4.11 1.30
N HIS A 457 -17.94 -3.78 2.55
CA HIS A 457 -17.07 -3.85 3.74
C HIS A 457 -17.71 -4.74 4.83
N ALA A 458 -17.06 -5.84 5.23
CA ALA A 458 -17.56 -6.75 6.27
C ALA A 458 -16.46 -7.20 7.25
N ASP A 459 -16.82 -7.34 8.52
CA ASP A 459 -16.02 -8.00 9.57
C ASP A 459 -16.77 -9.25 10.00
N VAL A 460 -16.10 -10.40 9.97
CA VAL A 460 -16.74 -11.71 10.17
C VAL A 460 -15.91 -12.50 11.16
N GLU A 461 -16.54 -12.95 12.24
CA GLU A 461 -15.95 -13.83 13.24
C GLU A 461 -16.73 -15.15 13.30
N ILE A 462 -16.03 -16.26 13.16
CA ILE A 462 -16.59 -17.60 13.22
C ILE A 462 -15.70 -18.50 14.07
N ASP A 463 -16.33 -19.27 14.97
CA ASP A 463 -15.64 -20.27 15.78
C ASP A 463 -16.01 -21.67 15.27
N PHE A 464 -15.01 -22.54 15.19
CA PHE A 464 -15.17 -23.93 14.76
C PHE A 464 -14.83 -24.87 15.92
N GLU A 465 -15.79 -25.69 16.32
CA GLU A 465 -15.62 -26.75 17.30
C GLU A 465 -15.45 -28.10 16.58
N LEU A 466 -14.31 -28.75 16.81
CA LEU A 466 -14.00 -30.05 16.23
C LEU A 466 -14.62 -31.17 17.08
N THR A 467 -15.56 -31.94 16.54
CA THR A 467 -16.22 -33.01 17.31
C THR A 467 -15.38 -34.28 17.42
N SER A 468 -14.49 -34.52 16.45
CA SER A 468 -13.48 -35.58 16.49
C SER A 468 -12.34 -35.22 15.53
N VAL A 469 -11.13 -35.57 15.95
CA VAL A 469 -9.87 -35.39 15.21
C VAL A 469 -9.26 -36.73 14.75
N ASP A 470 -10.00 -37.82 14.89
CA ASP A 470 -9.49 -39.17 14.62
C ASP A 470 -9.14 -39.38 13.14
N SER A 471 -9.88 -38.71 12.26
CA SER A 471 -9.68 -38.75 10.81
C SER A 471 -8.56 -37.83 10.31
N ALA A 472 -7.92 -37.03 11.19
CA ALA A 472 -6.82 -36.17 10.80
C ALA A 472 -5.62 -37.00 10.30
N GLY A 473 -5.09 -36.65 9.13
CA GLY A 473 -3.91 -37.29 8.55
C GLY A 473 -2.62 -36.88 9.27
N PRO A 474 -1.50 -37.59 9.04
CA PRO A 474 -0.21 -37.21 9.62
C PRO A 474 0.28 -35.87 9.03
N PHE A 475 0.95 -35.08 9.86
CA PHE A 475 1.67 -33.88 9.43
C PHE A 475 3.02 -34.25 8.82
N ASP A 476 3.32 -33.70 7.64
CA ASP A 476 4.64 -33.81 7.01
C ASP A 476 5.39 -32.46 7.14
N PRO A 477 6.50 -32.41 7.88
CA PRO A 477 7.29 -31.18 8.05
C PRO A 477 7.82 -30.57 6.75
N SER A 478 7.94 -31.35 5.67
CA SER A 478 8.39 -30.84 4.37
C SER A 478 7.43 -29.81 3.78
N TRP A 479 6.14 -29.82 4.18
CA TRP A 479 5.16 -28.82 3.77
C TRP A 479 5.51 -27.40 4.23
N LEU A 480 6.31 -27.25 5.30
CA LEU A 480 6.76 -25.93 5.77
C LEU A 480 7.70 -25.23 4.76
N LEU A 481 8.32 -26.00 3.85
CA LEU A 481 9.24 -25.46 2.85
C LEU A 481 8.52 -24.88 1.62
N ASP A 482 7.27 -25.31 1.36
CA ASP A 482 6.44 -24.85 0.25
C ASP A 482 4.95 -24.96 0.59
N ILE A 483 4.52 -24.08 1.51
CA ILE A 483 3.15 -24.09 2.05
C ILE A 483 2.13 -23.70 0.98
N GLU A 484 2.49 -22.81 0.04
CA GLU A 484 1.60 -22.40 -1.05
C GLU A 484 1.28 -23.58 -1.98
N LYS A 485 2.29 -24.40 -2.31
CA LYS A 485 2.04 -25.65 -3.04
C LYS A 485 1.08 -26.56 -2.27
N HIS A 486 1.30 -26.74 -0.97
CA HIS A 486 0.41 -27.57 -0.16
C HIS A 486 -1.02 -27.02 -0.12
N CYS A 487 -1.22 -25.71 0.02
CA CYS A 487 -2.55 -25.09 -0.06
C CYS A 487 -3.23 -25.29 -1.43
N ARG A 488 -2.45 -25.34 -2.53
CA ARG A 488 -3.01 -25.63 -3.86
C ARG A 488 -3.46 -27.09 -3.99
N GLU A 489 -2.65 -28.02 -3.49
CA GLU A 489 -2.89 -29.47 -3.54
C GLU A 489 -3.99 -29.90 -2.56
N ALA A 490 -4.02 -29.31 -1.38
CA ALA A 490 -5.00 -29.52 -0.33
C ALA A 490 -6.05 -28.39 -0.26
N GLY A 491 -6.48 -27.87 -1.42
CA GLY A 491 -7.42 -26.75 -1.48
C GLY A 491 -8.84 -27.07 -0.97
N ALA A 492 -9.72 -26.06 -0.93
CA ALA A 492 -11.07 -26.16 -0.36
C ALA A 492 -11.98 -27.22 -1.04
N SER A 493 -11.75 -27.51 -2.32
CA SER A 493 -12.52 -28.51 -3.08
C SER A 493 -12.02 -29.95 -2.90
N VAL A 494 -10.87 -30.15 -2.27
CA VAL A 494 -10.28 -31.49 -2.09
C VAL A 494 -10.80 -32.09 -0.80
N HIS A 495 -11.46 -33.25 -0.86
CA HIS A 495 -11.95 -33.91 0.35
C HIS A 495 -10.80 -34.26 1.31
N GLY A 496 -11.04 -34.17 2.62
CA GLY A 496 -10.06 -34.54 3.64
C GLY A 496 -10.71 -35.13 4.90
N GLY A 497 -9.90 -35.54 5.86
CA GLY A 497 -10.38 -36.06 7.15
C GLY A 497 -11.04 -34.97 7.98
N VAL A 498 -10.22 -34.14 8.62
CA VAL A 498 -10.67 -32.95 9.37
C VAL A 498 -10.39 -31.71 8.53
N GLY A 499 -11.42 -31.26 7.83
CA GLY A 499 -11.36 -30.20 6.84
C GLY A 499 -11.10 -30.68 5.40
N PRO A 500 -11.20 -29.76 4.43
CA PRO A 500 -11.17 -28.32 4.63
C PRO A 500 -12.51 -27.79 5.14
N PHE A 501 -12.48 -26.89 6.13
CA PHE A 501 -13.65 -26.16 6.63
C PHE A 501 -13.30 -24.69 6.81
N GLY A 502 -14.25 -23.78 6.65
CA GLY A 502 -13.95 -22.35 6.70
C GLY A 502 -15.02 -21.48 6.09
N LEU A 503 -14.60 -20.37 5.50
CA LEU A 503 -15.42 -19.39 4.82
C LEU A 503 -15.12 -19.34 3.32
N VAL A 504 -16.17 -19.17 2.53
CA VAL A 504 -16.07 -18.67 1.16
C VAL A 504 -16.60 -17.24 1.17
N VAL A 505 -15.78 -16.30 0.72
CA VAL A 505 -16.04 -14.86 0.72
C VAL A 505 -15.94 -14.31 -0.68
N LEU A 506 -16.57 -13.16 -0.92
CA LEU A 506 -16.63 -12.52 -2.24
C LEU A 506 -17.11 -13.50 -3.32
N ALA A 507 -18.15 -14.28 -3.02
CA ALA A 507 -18.66 -15.30 -3.91
C ALA A 507 -19.71 -14.75 -4.88
N SER A 508 -19.58 -15.09 -6.17
CA SER A 508 -20.62 -14.93 -7.18
C SER A 508 -21.77 -15.92 -6.96
N ASP A 509 -22.95 -15.60 -7.49
CA ASP A 509 -24.16 -16.44 -7.35
C ASP A 509 -23.95 -17.89 -7.82
N ASN A 510 -23.11 -18.08 -8.86
CA ASN A 510 -22.78 -19.37 -9.45
C ASN A 510 -21.49 -20.00 -8.92
N MET A 511 -20.82 -19.37 -7.94
CA MET A 511 -19.55 -19.81 -7.36
C MET A 511 -18.39 -19.93 -8.36
N GLU A 512 -18.49 -19.35 -9.55
CA GLU A 512 -17.36 -19.28 -10.50
C GLU A 512 -16.23 -18.38 -9.97
N GLU A 513 -16.60 -17.31 -9.27
CA GLU A 513 -15.67 -16.36 -8.70
C GLU A 513 -15.86 -16.31 -7.17
N HIS A 514 -14.84 -16.65 -6.41
CA HIS A 514 -14.84 -16.63 -4.95
C HIS A 514 -13.43 -16.74 -4.36
N THR A 515 -13.27 -16.31 -3.12
CA THR A 515 -12.07 -16.54 -2.31
C THR A 515 -12.40 -17.50 -1.16
N SER A 516 -11.59 -18.54 -0.95
CA SER A 516 -11.81 -19.48 0.15
C SER A 516 -10.75 -19.33 1.23
N VAL A 517 -11.19 -19.13 2.47
CA VAL A 517 -10.34 -19.07 3.66
C VAL A 517 -10.69 -20.26 4.53
N HIS A 518 -9.76 -21.21 4.69
CA HIS A 518 -10.10 -22.51 5.25
C HIS A 518 -8.98 -23.13 6.07
N PHE A 519 -9.37 -24.04 6.96
CA PHE A 519 -8.47 -24.81 7.80
C PHE A 519 -8.44 -26.29 7.42
N ARG A 520 -7.29 -26.92 7.68
CA ARG A 520 -7.16 -28.38 7.78
C ARG A 520 -6.36 -28.75 9.01
N VAL A 521 -6.68 -29.89 9.61
CA VAL A 521 -6.03 -30.38 10.82
C VAL A 521 -5.21 -31.62 10.52
N TYR A 522 -3.96 -31.62 10.96
CA TYR A 522 -3.02 -32.73 10.85
C TYR A 522 -2.51 -33.16 12.22
N LYS A 523 -2.23 -34.45 12.38
CA LYS A 523 -1.63 -35.02 13.59
C LYS A 523 -0.12 -34.84 13.56
N SER A 524 0.43 -34.21 14.60
CA SER A 524 1.86 -34.17 14.91
C SER A 524 2.08 -34.86 16.26
N GLN A 525 3.31 -35.31 16.55
CA GLN A 525 3.64 -36.28 17.62
C GLN A 525 2.75 -36.24 18.88
N GLU A 526 2.66 -35.07 19.53
CA GLU A 526 1.84 -34.86 20.74
C GLU A 526 0.83 -33.70 20.60
N LYS A 527 0.68 -33.13 19.39
CA LYS A 527 -0.14 -31.93 19.12
C LYS A 527 -0.80 -31.99 17.75
N TYR A 528 -1.66 -31.02 17.45
CA TYR A 528 -2.21 -30.84 16.11
C TYR A 528 -1.55 -29.68 15.39
N MET A 529 -1.32 -29.85 14.10
CA MET A 529 -0.88 -28.78 13.20
C MET A 529 -2.06 -28.33 12.37
N ILE A 530 -2.42 -27.06 12.49
CA ILE A 530 -3.51 -26.46 11.76
C ILE A 530 -2.93 -25.71 10.57
N LEU A 531 -3.27 -26.16 9.37
CA LEU A 531 -3.05 -25.40 8.15
C LEU A 531 -4.17 -24.39 8.03
N MET A 532 -3.85 -23.13 7.78
CA MET A 532 -4.78 -22.12 7.30
C MET A 532 -4.37 -21.69 5.90
N CYS A 533 -5.33 -21.67 4.97
CA CYS A 533 -5.10 -21.23 3.59
C CYS A 533 -6.08 -20.11 3.22
N SER A 534 -5.60 -19.13 2.46
CA SER A 534 -6.42 -18.20 1.68
C SER A 534 -6.17 -18.46 0.19
N ASP A 535 -7.09 -19.17 -0.45
CA ASP A 535 -6.97 -19.61 -1.85
C ASP A 535 -7.66 -18.62 -2.78
N LEU A 536 -6.85 -17.93 -3.59
CA LEU A 536 -7.27 -16.86 -4.49
C LEU A 536 -7.41 -17.34 -5.94
N ARG A 537 -7.17 -18.63 -6.24
CA ARG A 537 -7.15 -19.16 -7.62
C ARG A 537 -8.46 -18.96 -8.38
N LYS A 538 -9.57 -18.78 -7.65
CA LYS A 538 -10.90 -18.49 -8.20
C LYS A 538 -11.40 -17.09 -7.83
N SER A 539 -10.54 -16.21 -7.31
CA SER A 539 -10.95 -14.89 -6.80
C SER A 539 -11.28 -13.87 -7.89
N SER A 540 -10.92 -14.16 -9.15
CA SER A 540 -11.20 -13.30 -10.30
C SER A 540 -11.34 -14.11 -11.58
N LEU A 541 -12.23 -13.68 -12.47
CA LEU A 541 -12.32 -14.17 -13.84
C LEU A 541 -11.34 -13.47 -14.80
N ARG A 542 -10.55 -12.49 -14.32
CA ARG A 542 -9.56 -11.78 -15.16
C ARG A 542 -8.40 -12.72 -15.49
N PRO A 543 -8.06 -12.91 -16.78
CA PRO A 543 -6.87 -13.66 -17.15
C PRO A 543 -5.61 -12.93 -16.70
N GLU A 544 -4.52 -13.68 -16.49
CA GLU A 544 -3.18 -13.17 -16.17
C GLU A 544 -3.02 -12.48 -14.81
N LEU A 545 -4.07 -12.42 -13.99
CA LEU A 545 -3.98 -11.92 -12.63
C LEU A 545 -3.22 -12.91 -11.73
N TYR A 546 -2.27 -12.41 -10.94
CA TYR A 546 -1.60 -13.21 -9.93
C TYR A 546 -2.57 -13.60 -8.80
N THR A 547 -2.90 -14.88 -8.73
CA THR A 547 -3.93 -15.46 -7.84
C THR A 547 -3.37 -16.64 -7.04
N PRO A 548 -2.47 -16.39 -6.08
CA PRO A 548 -1.80 -17.46 -5.33
C PRO A 548 -2.74 -18.14 -4.31
N ALA A 549 -2.27 -19.22 -3.70
CA ALA A 549 -2.90 -19.82 -2.54
C ALA A 549 -1.97 -19.64 -1.34
N TYR A 550 -2.18 -18.57 -0.58
CA TYR A 550 -1.40 -18.28 0.61
C TYR A 550 -1.73 -19.26 1.72
N GLY A 551 -0.78 -19.51 2.61
CA GLY A 551 -1.05 -20.28 3.81
C GLY A 551 0.10 -20.34 4.79
N GLY A 552 -0.21 -20.85 5.97
CA GLY A 552 0.74 -21.10 7.04
C GLY A 552 0.24 -22.20 7.97
N PHE A 553 1.10 -22.60 8.90
CA PHE A 553 0.75 -23.55 9.94
C PHE A 553 0.89 -22.92 11.33
N PHE A 554 0.04 -23.35 12.26
CA PHE A 554 0.23 -23.11 13.69
C PHE A 554 -0.07 -24.37 14.49
N GLU A 555 0.61 -24.51 15.63
CA GLU A 555 0.32 -25.56 16.59
C GLU A 555 -1.00 -25.27 17.31
N PHE A 556 -1.76 -26.33 17.57
CA PHE A 556 -3.03 -26.27 18.27
C PHE A 556 -3.13 -27.38 19.32
N ASP A 557 -3.46 -26.97 20.54
CA ASP A 557 -3.71 -27.86 21.66
C ASP A 557 -5.22 -28.04 21.85
N LEU A 558 -5.75 -29.16 21.37
CA LEU A 558 -7.19 -29.44 21.40
C LEU A 558 -7.76 -29.47 22.83
N GLU A 559 -6.97 -29.94 23.81
CA GLU A 559 -7.43 -30.06 25.20
C GLU A 559 -7.57 -28.69 25.85
N LYS A 560 -6.64 -27.77 25.54
CA LYS A 560 -6.65 -26.41 26.10
C LYS A 560 -7.57 -25.46 25.36
N GLU A 561 -7.56 -25.52 24.03
CA GLU A 561 -8.14 -24.46 23.20
C GLU A 561 -9.58 -24.76 22.75
N LYS A 562 -9.92 -26.05 22.56
CA LYS A 562 -11.24 -26.59 22.17
C LYS A 562 -11.82 -26.13 20.83
N MET A 563 -11.63 -24.86 20.46
CA MET A 563 -12.18 -24.23 19.26
C MET A 563 -11.10 -23.53 18.46
N ILE A 564 -11.28 -23.52 17.14
CA ILE A 564 -10.44 -22.77 16.21
C ILE A 564 -11.23 -21.55 15.77
N SER A 565 -10.75 -20.35 16.10
CA SER A 565 -11.38 -19.10 15.65
C SER A 565 -10.84 -18.66 14.29
N LEU A 566 -11.71 -18.05 13.49
CA LEU A 566 -11.37 -17.32 12.28
C LEU A 566 -12.06 -15.97 12.31
N ARG A 567 -11.28 -14.90 12.19
CA ARG A 567 -11.78 -13.57 11.87
C ARG A 567 -11.34 -13.17 10.47
N THR A 568 -12.24 -12.66 9.66
CA THR A 568 -11.94 -12.19 8.31
C THR A 568 -12.52 -10.81 8.08
N LEU A 569 -11.64 -9.84 7.79
CA LEU A 569 -11.99 -8.51 7.32
C LEU A 569 -12.04 -8.53 5.80
N ILE A 570 -13.13 -8.04 5.23
CA ILE A 570 -13.36 -7.96 3.79
C ILE A 570 -13.57 -6.48 3.47
N ASP A 571 -12.63 -5.88 2.76
CA ASP A 571 -12.72 -4.50 2.27
C ASP A 571 -12.46 -4.49 0.76
N ARG A 572 -13.53 -4.64 -0.01
CA ARG A 572 -13.51 -4.57 -1.49
C ARG A 572 -12.52 -5.55 -2.13
N SER A 573 -11.29 -5.10 -2.32
CA SER A 573 -10.18 -5.82 -2.96
C SER A 573 -9.18 -6.37 -1.97
N ALA A 574 -9.47 -6.31 -0.67
CA ALA A 574 -8.66 -6.82 0.41
C ALA A 574 -9.44 -7.83 1.25
N VAL A 575 -8.81 -8.96 1.54
CA VAL A 575 -9.30 -9.98 2.46
C VAL A 575 -8.19 -10.24 3.47
N GLU A 576 -8.42 -9.89 4.72
CA GLU A 576 -7.44 -10.05 5.80
C GLU A 576 -7.99 -11.06 6.80
N SER A 577 -7.28 -12.17 7.02
CA SER A 577 -7.78 -13.31 7.79
C SER A 577 -6.87 -13.66 8.96
N PHE A 578 -7.46 -13.87 10.12
CA PHE A 578 -6.78 -14.14 11.39
C PHE A 578 -7.25 -15.49 11.93
N GLY A 579 -6.37 -16.49 11.92
CA GLY A 579 -6.64 -17.83 12.43
C GLY A 579 -6.13 -18.06 13.84
N GLY A 580 -6.89 -18.82 14.63
CA GLY A 580 -6.48 -19.27 15.96
C GLY A 580 -6.17 -18.12 16.91
N GLY A 581 -7.00 -17.07 16.90
CA GLY A 581 -6.80 -15.87 17.71
C GLY A 581 -5.69 -14.93 17.21
N GLY A 582 -5.30 -15.03 15.94
CA GLY A 582 -4.23 -14.20 15.35
C GLY A 582 -2.83 -14.81 15.45
N ARG A 583 -2.72 -16.12 15.75
CA ARG A 583 -1.45 -16.86 15.65
C ARG A 583 -0.96 -16.96 14.20
N LEU A 584 -1.89 -16.88 13.26
CA LEU A 584 -1.61 -16.85 11.84
C LEU A 584 -2.48 -15.78 11.19
N CYS A 585 -1.84 -14.87 10.46
CA CYS A 585 -2.47 -13.81 9.69
C CYS A 585 -2.20 -14.02 8.19
N ILE A 586 -3.20 -13.76 7.35
CA ILE A 586 -3.06 -13.75 5.89
C ILE A 586 -3.77 -12.53 5.32
N MET A 587 -2.99 -11.61 4.76
CA MET A 587 -3.50 -10.49 3.97
C MET A 587 -3.49 -10.84 2.48
N ALA A 588 -4.63 -10.71 1.82
CA ALA A 588 -4.77 -11.04 0.41
C ALA A 588 -5.41 -9.90 -0.38
N ARG A 589 -4.96 -9.75 -1.64
CA ARG A 589 -5.56 -8.85 -2.62
C ARG A 589 -6.35 -9.65 -3.64
N VAL A 590 -7.55 -9.17 -3.94
CA VAL A 590 -8.54 -9.84 -4.79
C VAL A 590 -9.21 -8.83 -5.70
N TYR A 591 -9.45 -9.22 -6.95
CA TYR A 591 -10.03 -8.32 -7.96
C TYR A 591 -11.18 -9.02 -8.70
N PRO A 592 -12.27 -9.35 -7.99
CA PRO A 592 -13.41 -9.99 -8.62
C PRO A 592 -14.02 -9.11 -9.73
N VAL A 593 -14.64 -9.71 -10.74
CA VAL A 593 -15.34 -9.02 -11.84
C VAL A 593 -16.85 -9.23 -11.73
N ALA A 594 -17.27 -10.47 -11.46
CA ALA A 594 -18.68 -10.84 -11.44
C ALA A 594 -19.40 -10.29 -10.19
N VAL A 595 -18.67 -10.20 -9.08
CA VAL A 595 -19.19 -9.87 -7.74
C VAL A 595 -19.46 -8.37 -7.56
N ILE A 596 -19.05 -7.55 -8.52
CA ILE A 596 -19.16 -6.09 -8.47
C ILE A 596 -20.55 -5.61 -8.89
N ASN A 597 -21.16 -6.31 -9.85
CA ASN A 597 -22.47 -5.96 -10.40
C ASN A 597 -23.58 -6.88 -9.88
N GLY A 598 -23.25 -8.11 -9.47
CA GLY A 598 -24.15 -9.04 -8.79
C GLY A 598 -23.90 -9.05 -7.29
N GLY A 599 -24.94 -9.21 -6.46
CA GLY A 599 -24.80 -9.19 -5.01
C GLY A 599 -23.73 -10.17 -4.50
N THR A 600 -22.85 -9.69 -3.64
CA THR A 600 -21.78 -10.50 -3.06
C THR A 600 -22.31 -11.46 -1.99
N ARG A 601 -21.88 -12.72 -2.03
CA ARG A 601 -22.28 -13.73 -1.03
C ARG A 601 -21.12 -14.20 -0.17
N MET A 602 -21.48 -14.75 0.99
CA MET A 602 -20.56 -15.39 1.93
C MET A 602 -21.19 -16.68 2.45
N TYR A 603 -20.38 -17.72 2.57
CA TYR A 603 -20.79 -19.04 3.01
C TYR A 603 -19.82 -19.60 4.04
N ALA A 604 -20.32 -20.27 5.08
CA ALA A 604 -19.53 -21.21 5.86
C ALA A 604 -19.62 -22.60 5.22
N PHE A 605 -18.53 -23.34 5.19
CA PHE A 605 -18.49 -24.66 4.58
C PHE A 605 -17.66 -25.66 5.41
N ASN A 606 -17.97 -26.94 5.23
CA ASN A 606 -17.15 -28.06 5.66
C ASN A 606 -17.17 -29.12 4.54
N ASN A 607 -15.99 -29.44 4.02
CA ASN A 607 -15.77 -30.45 3.01
C ASN A 607 -14.81 -31.55 3.55
N GLY A 608 -14.76 -31.72 4.87
CA GLY A 608 -14.11 -32.85 5.54
C GLY A 608 -15.08 -34.00 5.82
N THR A 609 -14.56 -35.18 6.15
CA THR A 609 -15.37 -36.32 6.62
C THR A 609 -15.84 -36.14 8.06
N SER A 610 -15.03 -35.49 8.90
CA SER A 610 -15.40 -35.15 10.26
C SER A 610 -16.44 -34.02 10.31
N THR A 611 -17.38 -34.15 11.25
CA THR A 611 -18.32 -33.06 11.56
C THR A 611 -17.57 -31.93 12.26
N VAL A 612 -17.83 -30.69 11.82
CA VAL A 612 -17.35 -29.47 12.46
C VAL A 612 -18.56 -28.66 12.86
N ARG A 613 -18.67 -28.31 14.15
CA ARG A 613 -19.76 -27.49 14.67
C ARG A 613 -19.37 -26.03 14.59
N VAL A 614 -20.33 -25.18 14.26
CA VAL A 614 -20.18 -23.71 14.31
C VAL A 614 -21.01 -23.20 15.49
N PRO A 615 -20.43 -23.15 16.71
CA PRO A 615 -21.13 -22.64 17.88
C PRO A 615 -21.48 -21.15 17.74
N GLN A 616 -20.68 -20.38 17.00
CA GLN A 616 -20.87 -18.95 16.84
C GLN A 616 -20.45 -18.48 15.44
N LEU A 617 -21.29 -17.65 14.83
CA LEU A 617 -20.96 -16.85 13.66
C LEU A 617 -21.53 -15.44 13.88
N LYS A 618 -20.66 -14.44 13.84
CA LYS A 618 -21.02 -13.02 13.91
C LYS A 618 -20.50 -12.32 12.67
N ALA A 619 -21.34 -11.51 12.04
CA ALA A 619 -20.97 -10.74 10.87
C ALA A 619 -21.50 -9.31 11.02
N TRP A 620 -20.63 -8.34 10.76
CA TRP A 620 -20.93 -6.92 10.84
C TRP A 620 -20.64 -6.23 9.52
N SER A 621 -21.60 -5.44 9.04
CA SER A 621 -21.33 -4.48 7.97
C SER A 621 -20.45 -3.36 8.53
N MET A 622 -19.30 -3.11 7.89
CA MET A 622 -18.40 -2.04 8.31
C MET A 622 -18.79 -0.71 7.66
N ARG A 623 -18.66 0.38 8.43
CA ARG A 623 -18.88 1.74 7.91
C ARG A 623 -17.63 2.22 7.21
N ARG A 624 -17.80 3.03 6.17
CA ARG A 624 -16.69 3.71 5.51
C ARG A 624 -15.98 4.65 6.49
N ALA A 625 -14.68 4.45 6.68
CA ALA A 625 -13.82 5.37 7.41
C ALA A 625 -13.55 6.65 6.60
N GLN A 626 -13.33 7.77 7.30
CA GLN A 626 -12.87 9.01 6.68
C GLN A 626 -11.35 8.97 6.54
N VAL A 627 -10.85 8.77 5.33
CA VAL A 627 -9.40 8.67 5.05
C VAL A 627 -9.05 9.67 3.96
N ASN A 628 -7.89 10.34 4.10
CA ASN A 628 -7.40 11.38 3.19
C ASN A 628 -8.29 12.64 3.11
N VAL A 629 -9.04 12.93 4.17
CA VAL A 629 -9.81 14.18 4.26
C VAL A 629 -8.82 15.33 4.45
N ARG A 630 -8.88 16.35 3.59
CA ARG A 630 -8.10 17.59 3.78
C ARG A 630 -8.78 18.45 4.85
N MET A 631 -8.00 19.07 5.74
CA MET A 631 -8.56 20.15 6.57
C MET A 631 -8.97 21.31 5.65
N GLY A 632 -10.20 21.79 5.85
CA GLY A 632 -10.71 23.00 5.21
C GLY A 632 -10.30 24.27 5.94
#